data_AF-A0A0C3PT42-F1
#
_entry.id   AF-A0A0C3PT42-F1
#
_cell.length_a   1.000
_cell.length_b   1.000
_cell.length_c   1.000
_cell.angle_alpha   90.00
_cell.angle_beta   90.00
_cell.angle_gamma   90.00
#
_symmetry.space_group_name_H-M   'P 1'
#
loop_
_entity.id
_entity.type
_entity.pdbx_description
1 polymer ?
#
loop_
_entity_poly.entity_id
_entity_poly.type
_entity_poly.pdbx_seq_one_letter_code
_entity_poly.pdbx_strand_id
1 'polypeptide(L)'
;MSFFARAGRLAARHAQGAPFTTSWRTYTTPARVSTPRAVATKKTSGVTKASASTAAKDANNSKETDLLQSISGVPESYEPGVEGLPEAVTSASTASFTTPQAAFVGELQPGNDPLATDWSRSYYGLSSQAYSKDIADVLLAPIDERDIEIKPDGLIYLPEIKYRRILNKAFGPGGWGLAPRTETNVGPRVVSREYALVCMGRLVAIARGEQEYFDPSGIPTATEACKSNALMRCCKDLGVASELWDPRFVREFKEKYCVEVWGEHITTKKKKRLWRRKDQPKLEYPYRE
;
A
#
# COMPACT_ATOMS: atom_id res chain seq x y z
N MET A 1 64.55 3.29 30.22
CA MET A 1 64.04 1.94 29.93
C MET A 1 63.61 1.86 28.47
N SER A 2 64.10 0.84 27.78
CA SER A 2 63.50 0.08 26.68
C SER A 2 62.53 0.67 25.62
N PHE A 3 63.01 0.57 24.38
CA PHE A 3 62.35 -0.01 23.17
C PHE A 3 61.32 0.77 22.29
N PHE A 4 61.79 1.07 21.07
CA PHE A 4 61.15 0.93 19.74
C PHE A 4 59.92 1.76 19.30
N ALA A 5 60.11 2.53 18.22
CA ALA A 5 59.51 2.24 16.91
C ALA A 5 60.32 2.92 15.77
N ARG A 6 60.53 2.22 14.64
CA ARG A 6 61.37 2.68 13.50
C ARG A 6 60.48 2.99 12.30
N ALA A 7 60.43 4.25 11.86
CA ALA A 7 59.60 4.66 10.73
C ALA A 7 60.17 4.19 9.38
N GLY A 8 59.39 3.41 8.62
CA GLY A 8 59.72 3.03 7.25
C GLY A 8 59.13 4.01 6.23
N ARG A 9 59.96 4.58 5.36
CA ARG A 9 59.48 5.32 4.17
C ARG A 9 59.40 4.36 2.99
N LEU A 10 58.22 4.16 2.41
CA LEU A 10 58.09 3.47 1.12
C LEU A 10 58.57 4.39 -0.02
N ALA A 11 59.36 3.82 -0.93
CA ALA A 11 59.76 4.48 -2.16
C ALA A 11 58.65 4.35 -3.22
N ALA A 12 58.31 5.47 -3.87
CA ALA A 12 57.41 5.45 -5.03
C ALA A 12 58.09 4.77 -6.22
N ARG A 13 57.44 3.76 -6.81
CA ARG A 13 57.84 3.19 -8.10
C ARG A 13 56.92 3.72 -9.21
N HIS A 14 57.49 4.47 -10.15
CA HIS A 14 56.86 4.67 -11.45
C HIS A 14 56.71 3.32 -12.16
N ALA A 15 55.49 3.00 -12.58
CA ALA A 15 55.22 1.96 -13.57
C ALA A 15 54.70 2.67 -14.84
N GLN A 16 55.35 2.43 -15.97
CA GLN A 16 55.00 3.02 -17.25
C GLN A 16 53.76 2.33 -17.83
N GLY A 17 52.84 3.11 -18.41
CA GLY A 17 51.58 2.60 -18.94
C GLY A 17 51.77 1.81 -20.24
N ALA A 18 51.21 0.59 -20.30
CA ALA A 18 51.06 -0.16 -21.53
C ALA A 18 49.76 0.27 -22.25
N PRO A 19 49.77 0.56 -23.57
CA PRO A 19 48.58 0.95 -24.30
C PRO A 19 47.72 -0.30 -24.63
N PHE A 20 46.57 -0.44 -23.96
CA PHE A 20 45.54 -1.40 -24.37
C PHE A 20 44.65 -0.82 -25.48
N THR A 21 44.84 -1.31 -26.70
CA THR A 21 44.03 -0.96 -27.87
C THR A 21 42.71 -1.73 -27.87
N THR A 22 41.64 -1.15 -27.35
CA THR A 22 40.30 -1.76 -27.42
C THR A 22 39.73 -1.63 -28.84
N SER A 23 39.79 -2.71 -29.63
CA SER A 23 39.15 -2.77 -30.94
C SER A 23 37.63 -2.86 -30.80
N TRP A 24 36.89 -1.87 -31.31
CA TRP A 24 35.44 -1.90 -31.33
C TRP A 24 34.95 -2.87 -32.42
N ARG A 25 34.45 -4.05 -32.04
CA ARG A 25 33.77 -4.96 -32.98
C ARG A 25 32.35 -4.45 -33.24
N THR A 26 32.16 -3.77 -34.35
CA THR A 26 30.85 -3.50 -34.94
C THR A 26 30.21 -4.80 -35.42
N TYR A 27 29.13 -5.23 -34.76
CA TYR A 27 28.27 -6.29 -35.29
C TYR A 27 27.25 -5.68 -36.26
N THR A 28 27.47 -5.87 -37.56
CA THR A 28 26.47 -5.59 -38.59
C THR A 28 25.40 -6.67 -38.59
N THR A 29 24.19 -6.35 -38.11
CA THR A 29 23.02 -7.21 -38.27
C THR A 29 22.46 -7.10 -39.71
N PRO A 30 22.23 -8.21 -40.42
CA PRO A 30 21.60 -8.16 -41.74
C PRO A 30 20.12 -7.79 -41.61
N ALA A 31 19.69 -6.75 -42.33
CA ALA A 31 18.29 -6.32 -42.38
C ALA A 31 17.42 -7.39 -43.06
N ARG A 32 16.36 -7.84 -42.37
CA ARG A 32 15.41 -8.82 -42.89
C ARG A 32 14.37 -8.13 -43.79
N VAL A 33 14.50 -8.29 -45.10
CA VAL A 33 13.53 -7.77 -46.08
C VAL A 33 12.19 -8.47 -45.88
N SER A 34 11.15 -7.71 -45.56
CA SER A 34 9.76 -8.17 -45.45
C SER A 34 9.03 -7.99 -46.78
N THR A 35 8.82 -9.08 -47.52
CA THR A 35 7.93 -9.09 -48.68
C THR A 35 6.46 -8.99 -48.23
N PRO A 36 5.66 -8.03 -48.72
CA PRO A 36 4.24 -7.95 -48.38
C PRO A 36 3.47 -9.12 -49.01
N ARG A 37 2.78 -9.92 -48.19
CA ARG A 37 1.90 -10.99 -48.66
C ARG A 37 0.57 -10.38 -49.13
N ALA A 38 0.19 -10.65 -50.38
CA ALA A 38 -1.02 -10.10 -50.98
C ALA A 38 -2.30 -10.50 -50.24
N VAL A 39 -3.25 -9.56 -50.16
CA VAL A 39 -4.59 -9.74 -49.59
C VAL A 39 -5.46 -10.51 -50.58
N ALA A 40 -6.05 -11.63 -50.13
CA ALA A 40 -7.06 -12.35 -50.88
C ALA A 40 -8.46 -11.85 -50.53
N THR A 41 -9.02 -10.97 -51.36
CA THR A 41 -10.42 -10.56 -51.29
C THR A 41 -11.33 -11.65 -51.87
N LYS A 42 -12.42 -11.99 -51.15
CA LYS A 42 -13.52 -12.79 -51.71
C LYS A 42 -14.86 -12.09 -51.51
N LYS A 43 -15.34 -11.45 -52.57
CA LYS A 43 -16.75 -11.09 -52.82
C LYS A 43 -17.52 -12.39 -53.22
N THR A 44 -18.85 -12.54 -53.21
CA THR A 44 -20.04 -11.84 -52.67
C THR A 44 -21.26 -12.73 -53.01
N SER A 45 -22.23 -12.91 -52.10
CA SER A 45 -23.67 -13.21 -52.37
C SER A 45 -24.35 -13.75 -51.10
N GLY A 46 -25.58 -13.40 -50.71
CA GLY A 46 -26.52 -12.41 -51.25
C GLY A 46 -27.90 -12.55 -50.57
N VAL A 47 -28.45 -11.43 -50.10
CA VAL A 47 -29.88 -11.07 -49.90
C VAL A 47 -30.90 -12.17 -49.52
N THR A 48 -31.51 -12.03 -48.34
CA THR A 48 -32.99 -11.98 -48.18
C THR A 48 -33.39 -10.98 -47.08
N LYS A 49 -34.55 -10.34 -47.24
CA LYS A 49 -35.06 -9.24 -46.38
C LYS A 49 -36.59 -9.27 -46.36
N ALA A 50 -37.21 -9.44 -45.19
CA ALA A 50 -38.65 -9.30 -44.87
C ALA A 50 -38.92 -9.98 -43.50
N SER A 51 -39.95 -9.65 -42.70
CA SER A 51 -40.70 -8.40 -42.49
C SER A 51 -41.38 -8.47 -41.10
N ALA A 52 -42.11 -7.43 -40.68
CA ALA A 52 -42.57 -7.20 -39.30
C ALA A 52 -43.92 -7.86 -38.88
N SER A 53 -44.35 -7.54 -37.64
CA SER A 53 -45.73 -7.61 -37.07
C SER A 53 -46.11 -8.94 -36.35
N THR A 54 -46.85 -9.00 -35.22
CA THR A 54 -47.56 -7.96 -34.41
C THR A 54 -47.91 -8.47 -32.99
N ALA A 55 -48.00 -7.55 -32.00
CA ALA A 55 -48.92 -7.55 -30.82
C ALA A 55 -48.90 -8.70 -29.78
N ALA A 56 -49.46 -8.59 -28.55
CA ALA A 56 -49.62 -7.50 -27.55
C ALA A 56 -50.25 -8.12 -26.26
N LYS A 57 -50.30 -7.35 -25.15
CA LYS A 57 -50.99 -7.62 -23.84
C LYS A 57 -50.34 -8.65 -22.91
N ASP A 58 -50.44 -8.63 -21.57
CA ASP A 58 -50.86 -7.67 -20.51
C ASP A 58 -50.42 -8.33 -19.15
N ALA A 59 -50.20 -7.70 -17.97
CA ALA A 59 -50.02 -6.31 -17.49
C ALA A 59 -49.43 -6.34 -16.03
N ASN A 60 -49.57 -5.26 -15.25
CA ASN A 60 -49.12 -5.01 -13.84
C ASN A 60 -47.60 -4.87 -13.59
N ASN A 61 -47.00 -3.71 -13.23
CA ASN A 61 -47.34 -2.58 -12.32
C ASN A 61 -47.20 -3.00 -10.83
N SER A 62 -46.45 -2.34 -9.93
CA SER A 62 -46.21 -0.91 -9.61
C SER A 62 -44.72 -0.55 -9.36
N LYS A 63 -44.16 0.64 -9.70
CA LYS A 63 -44.34 2.02 -9.12
C LYS A 63 -43.84 2.13 -7.66
N GLU A 64 -43.10 3.14 -7.17
CA GLU A 64 -42.82 4.56 -7.52
C GLU A 64 -41.31 4.90 -7.27
N THR A 65 -40.58 5.62 -8.14
CA THR A 65 -40.37 7.09 -8.34
C THR A 65 -39.61 7.88 -7.27
N ASP A 66 -38.54 8.51 -7.77
CA ASP A 66 -37.65 9.54 -7.20
C ASP A 66 -38.37 10.89 -6.95
N LEU A 67 -37.87 11.70 -6.00
CA LEU A 67 -37.99 13.17 -5.96
C LEU A 67 -37.20 13.82 -4.81
N LEU A 68 -36.37 14.82 -5.14
CA LEU A 68 -35.76 15.78 -4.21
C LEU A 68 -36.72 16.94 -3.91
N GLN A 69 -36.81 17.41 -2.65
CA GLN A 69 -36.51 18.82 -2.31
C GLN A 69 -36.53 19.16 -0.80
N SER A 70 -35.81 20.23 -0.50
CA SER A 70 -35.60 20.94 0.77
C SER A 70 -36.84 21.42 1.52
N ILE A 71 -36.76 21.49 2.85
CA ILE A 71 -37.47 22.46 3.72
C ILE A 71 -36.58 22.83 4.93
N SER A 72 -36.66 24.09 5.36
CA SER A 72 -35.94 24.68 6.50
C SER A 72 -36.76 24.59 7.80
N GLY A 73 -36.11 24.56 8.97
CA GLY A 73 -36.81 24.74 10.26
C GLY A 73 -35.92 24.62 11.49
N VAL A 74 -35.96 25.63 12.37
CA VAL A 74 -35.33 25.68 13.71
C VAL A 74 -36.45 25.82 14.75
N PRO A 75 -36.46 25.01 15.82
CA PRO A 75 -36.28 25.51 17.21
C PRO A 75 -35.24 24.64 17.96
N GLU A 76 -34.38 25.10 18.88
CA GLU A 76 -34.49 25.96 20.08
C GLU A 76 -34.42 25.14 21.40
N SER A 77 -33.31 25.38 22.13
CA SER A 77 -32.97 25.13 23.55
C SER A 77 -33.61 23.99 24.37
N TYR A 78 -32.75 23.17 24.99
CA TYR A 78 -32.94 22.76 26.39
C TYR A 78 -31.59 22.47 27.10
N GLU A 79 -31.31 23.19 28.19
CA GLU A 79 -30.18 23.00 29.12
C GLU A 79 -30.63 22.20 30.35
N PRO A 80 -29.71 21.51 31.06
CA PRO A 80 -29.86 21.44 32.51
C PRO A 80 -28.55 21.60 33.31
N GLY A 81 -28.53 22.66 34.13
CA GLY A 81 -28.29 22.52 35.58
C GLY A 81 -26.84 22.46 36.07
N VAL A 82 -26.38 23.56 36.70
CA VAL A 82 -25.09 23.65 37.39
C VAL A 82 -25.30 23.76 38.92
N GLU A 83 -24.97 22.71 39.67
CA GLU A 83 -24.75 22.72 41.14
C GLU A 83 -23.74 21.60 41.46
N GLY A 84 -22.72 21.74 42.31
CA GLY A 84 -22.16 22.91 43.01
C GLY A 84 -20.82 22.53 43.67
N LEU A 85 -19.93 23.49 43.93
CA LEU A 85 -18.70 23.26 44.72
C LEU A 85 -19.00 23.27 46.23
N PRO A 86 -18.10 22.67 47.04
CA PRO A 86 -17.42 23.51 48.03
C PRO A 86 -15.88 23.34 48.07
N GLU A 87 -15.19 24.44 48.38
CA GLU A 87 -13.75 24.46 48.70
C GLU A 87 -13.47 24.28 50.21
N ALA A 88 -12.17 24.14 50.55
CA ALA A 88 -11.53 24.44 51.85
C ALA A 88 -11.63 23.38 52.99
N VAL A 89 -10.61 23.09 53.80
CA VAL A 89 -9.14 23.40 53.81
C VAL A 89 -8.36 22.45 54.76
N THR A 90 -7.06 22.27 54.46
CA THR A 90 -5.91 21.98 55.38
C THR A 90 -5.66 20.62 56.09
N SER A 91 -4.40 20.20 55.93
CA SER A 91 -3.48 19.58 56.92
C SER A 91 -3.55 18.08 57.27
N ALA A 92 -2.54 17.30 56.85
CA ALA A 92 -1.45 16.88 57.75
C ALA A 92 -0.32 16.04 57.06
N SER A 93 0.92 16.32 57.49
CA SER A 93 2.07 15.43 57.70
C SER A 93 2.67 14.54 56.58
N THR A 94 3.88 14.96 56.19
CA THR A 94 5.04 14.18 55.75
C THR A 94 5.25 12.81 56.44
N ALA A 95 5.45 11.75 55.65
CA ALA A 95 6.38 10.65 55.95
C ALA A 95 6.79 9.90 54.67
N SER A 96 8.09 9.77 54.43
CA SER A 96 8.65 9.17 53.20
C SER A 96 8.71 7.64 53.27
N PHE A 97 8.31 6.96 52.20
CA PHE A 97 8.62 5.54 51.98
C PHE A 97 9.19 5.33 50.58
N THR A 98 10.52 5.18 50.52
CA THR A 98 11.27 4.98 49.28
C THR A 98 11.28 3.49 48.92
N THR A 99 10.49 3.09 47.92
CA THR A 99 10.55 1.74 47.34
C THR A 99 11.28 1.81 45.99
N PRO A 100 12.44 1.15 45.80
CA PRO A 100 13.19 1.21 44.55
C PRO A 100 12.58 0.26 43.51
N GLN A 101 11.53 0.70 42.82
CA GLN A 101 10.99 -0.05 41.68
C GLN A 101 11.72 0.37 40.39
N ALA A 102 12.56 -0.53 39.88
CA ALA A 102 13.23 -0.37 38.61
C ALA A 102 12.20 -0.40 37.45
N ALA A 103 11.77 0.79 37.02
CA ALA A 103 10.91 0.95 35.85
C ALA A 103 11.76 1.36 34.63
N PHE A 104 12.24 0.36 33.89
CA PHE A 104 12.61 0.55 32.48
C PHE A 104 11.32 0.72 31.67
N VAL A 105 10.75 1.92 31.74
CA VAL A 105 9.69 2.38 30.85
C VAL A 105 10.14 3.72 30.31
N GLY A 106 10.83 3.68 29.17
CA GLY A 106 11.13 4.86 28.38
C GLY A 106 9.86 5.38 27.72
N GLU A 107 9.02 6.06 28.50
CA GLU A 107 7.94 6.86 27.95
C GLU A 107 8.59 7.97 27.12
N LEU A 108 8.45 7.86 25.80
CA LEU A 108 8.95 8.84 24.85
C LEU A 108 8.13 10.11 25.00
N GLN A 109 8.51 10.96 25.95
CA GLN A 109 8.02 12.34 26.01
C GLN A 109 8.19 12.96 24.61
N PRO A 110 7.17 13.64 24.07
CA PRO A 110 7.33 14.37 22.83
C PRO A 110 8.47 15.36 23.04
N GLY A 111 9.54 15.23 22.25
CA GLY A 111 10.70 16.09 22.37
C GLY A 111 10.27 17.54 22.16
N ASN A 112 10.29 18.34 23.23
CA ASN A 112 9.93 19.76 23.24
C ASN A 112 11.00 20.63 22.56
N ASP A 113 11.58 20.14 21.47
CA ASP A 113 12.43 20.89 20.57
C ASP A 113 11.50 21.70 19.63
N PRO A 114 11.49 23.04 19.68
CA PRO A 114 10.56 23.86 18.90
C PRO A 114 10.78 23.78 17.37
N LEU A 115 11.82 23.05 16.93
CA LEU A 115 12.08 22.71 15.52
C LEU A 115 11.59 21.31 15.12
N ALA A 116 11.22 20.44 16.09
CA ALA A 116 10.73 19.11 15.80
C ALA A 116 9.29 19.15 15.28
N THR A 117 9.07 18.67 14.06
CA THR A 117 7.73 18.62 13.46
C THR A 117 6.89 17.49 14.10
N ASP A 118 5.80 17.85 14.77
CA ASP A 118 4.79 16.90 15.25
C ASP A 118 4.00 16.31 14.06
N TRP A 119 4.44 15.15 13.59
CA TRP A 119 3.79 14.41 12.51
C TRP A 119 2.41 13.85 12.87
N SER A 120 1.98 13.87 14.14
CA SER A 120 0.62 13.45 14.49
C SER A 120 -0.43 14.42 13.93
N ARG A 121 -0.09 15.72 13.82
CA ARG A 121 -1.01 16.79 13.40
C ARG A 121 -0.53 17.57 12.17
N SER A 122 0.77 17.68 11.95
CA SER A 122 1.37 18.51 10.90
C SER A 122 1.06 18.05 9.47
N TYR A 123 0.95 19.02 8.57
CA TYR A 123 0.91 18.84 7.10
C TYR A 123 2.18 19.37 6.41
N TYR A 124 3.29 19.51 7.16
CA TYR A 124 4.53 20.13 6.67
C TYR A 124 5.08 19.46 5.41
N GLY A 125 5.41 20.28 4.41
CA GLY A 125 5.98 19.85 3.14
C GLY A 125 5.00 19.13 2.18
N LEU A 126 3.73 18.97 2.55
CA LEU A 126 2.73 18.40 1.64
C LEU A 126 2.58 19.29 0.40
N SER A 127 2.70 18.69 -0.79
CA SER A 127 2.60 19.37 -2.09
C SER A 127 3.56 20.57 -2.31
N SER A 128 4.61 20.73 -1.50
CA SER A 128 5.52 21.89 -1.62
C SER A 128 6.45 21.82 -2.83
N GLN A 129 6.83 20.61 -3.27
CA GLN A 129 7.76 20.38 -4.37
C GLN A 129 7.59 18.97 -4.96
N ALA A 130 7.89 18.77 -6.24
CA ALA A 130 8.07 17.43 -6.80
C ALA A 130 9.29 16.70 -6.16
N TYR A 131 9.40 15.38 -6.33
CA TYR A 131 10.67 14.69 -6.08
C TYR A 131 11.65 14.92 -7.25
N SER A 132 12.94 14.61 -7.05
CA SER A 132 13.90 14.58 -8.16
C SER A 132 13.51 13.53 -9.21
N LYS A 133 13.99 13.69 -10.43
CA LYS A 133 13.69 12.77 -11.53
C LYS A 133 14.07 11.32 -11.18
N ASP A 134 15.27 11.10 -10.64
CA ASP A 134 15.76 9.76 -10.30
C ASP A 134 14.85 9.04 -9.29
N ILE A 135 14.25 9.78 -8.35
CA ILE A 135 13.27 9.26 -7.40
C ILE A 135 11.95 8.95 -8.10
N ALA A 136 11.45 9.86 -8.93
CA ALA A 136 10.21 9.68 -9.69
C ALA A 136 10.30 8.46 -10.64
N ASP A 137 11.42 8.31 -11.34
CA ASP A 137 11.70 7.18 -12.25
C ASP A 137 11.72 5.83 -11.48
N VAL A 138 12.09 5.82 -10.20
CA VAL A 138 12.02 4.61 -9.35
C VAL A 138 10.60 4.34 -8.82
N LEU A 139 9.86 5.37 -8.40
CA LEU A 139 8.51 5.25 -7.85
C LEU A 139 7.47 4.87 -8.92
N LEU A 140 7.63 5.39 -10.13
CA LEU A 140 6.75 5.16 -11.29
C LEU A 140 7.21 4.00 -12.18
N ALA A 141 8.24 3.25 -11.77
CA ALA A 141 8.70 2.07 -12.50
C ALA A 141 7.61 0.98 -12.53
N PRO A 142 7.42 0.28 -13.66
CA PRO A 142 6.48 -0.85 -13.74
C PRO A 142 6.92 -1.98 -12.80
N ILE A 143 5.94 -2.68 -12.23
CA ILE A 143 6.14 -3.80 -11.32
C ILE A 143 6.44 -5.07 -12.12
N ASP A 144 7.32 -5.94 -11.60
CA ASP A 144 7.52 -7.28 -12.16
C ASP A 144 6.23 -8.10 -11.99
N GLU A 145 5.67 -8.60 -13.08
CA GLU A 145 4.47 -9.47 -13.11
C GLU A 145 4.64 -10.73 -12.22
N ARG A 146 5.88 -11.14 -11.92
CA ARG A 146 6.20 -12.23 -10.98
C ARG A 146 5.99 -11.87 -9.52
N ASP A 147 6.02 -10.59 -9.18
CA ASP A 147 5.85 -10.08 -7.81
C ASP A 147 4.38 -9.83 -7.44
N ILE A 148 3.47 -9.89 -8.41
CA ILE A 148 2.03 -9.64 -8.22
C ILE A 148 1.32 -10.92 -7.82
N GLU A 149 0.70 -10.92 -6.64
CA GLU A 149 -0.05 -12.05 -6.11
C GLU A 149 -1.55 -11.94 -6.41
N ILE A 150 -2.28 -13.05 -6.31
CA ILE A 150 -3.75 -13.08 -6.44
C ILE A 150 -4.37 -13.80 -5.25
N LYS A 151 -5.37 -13.19 -4.63
CA LYS A 151 -6.20 -13.81 -3.60
C LYS A 151 -7.22 -14.79 -4.23
N PRO A 152 -7.74 -15.78 -3.49
CA PRO A 152 -8.75 -16.71 -3.98
C PRO A 152 -10.07 -16.05 -4.45
N ASP A 153 -10.37 -14.83 -4.00
CA ASP A 153 -11.49 -14.01 -4.47
C ASP A 153 -11.26 -13.36 -5.85
N GLY A 154 -10.02 -13.40 -6.36
CA GLY A 154 -9.61 -12.78 -7.61
C GLY A 154 -9.05 -11.36 -7.46
N LEU A 155 -8.85 -10.83 -6.25
CA LEU A 155 -8.15 -9.55 -6.06
C LEU A 155 -6.64 -9.76 -6.29
N ILE A 156 -6.06 -9.03 -7.25
CA ILE A 156 -4.59 -8.97 -7.39
C ILE A 156 -4.01 -7.96 -6.40
N TYR A 157 -2.82 -8.23 -5.88
CA TYR A 157 -2.14 -7.36 -4.94
C TYR A 157 -0.62 -7.50 -5.03
N LEU A 158 0.10 -6.43 -4.71
CA LEU A 158 1.55 -6.47 -4.54
C LEU A 158 1.88 -6.73 -3.05
N PRO A 159 2.72 -7.71 -2.67
CA PRO A 159 3.07 -7.94 -1.28
C PRO A 159 3.79 -6.75 -0.64
N GLU A 160 3.45 -6.45 0.62
CA GLU A 160 3.95 -5.32 1.41
C GLU A 160 5.47 -5.07 1.32
N ILE A 161 6.27 -6.15 1.39
CA ILE A 161 7.72 -6.09 1.32
C ILE A 161 8.24 -5.42 0.02
N LYS A 162 7.49 -5.51 -1.07
CA LYS A 162 7.86 -4.89 -2.36
C LYS A 162 7.73 -3.37 -2.28
N TYR A 163 6.67 -2.84 -1.67
CA TYR A 163 6.54 -1.40 -1.39
C TYR A 163 7.71 -0.90 -0.55
N ARG A 164 8.07 -1.59 0.55
CA ARG A 164 9.23 -1.21 1.38
C ARG A 164 10.55 -1.20 0.59
N ARG A 165 10.74 -2.16 -0.32
CA ARG A 165 11.92 -2.21 -1.21
C ARG A 165 11.94 -1.05 -2.20
N ILE A 166 10.80 -0.67 -2.77
CA ILE A 166 10.67 0.49 -3.66
C ILE A 166 10.98 1.78 -2.89
N LEU A 167 10.40 1.98 -1.70
CA LEU A 167 10.71 3.13 -0.84
C LEU A 167 12.18 3.20 -0.43
N ASN A 168 12.80 2.07 -0.06
CA ASN A 168 14.23 2.01 0.24
C ASN A 168 15.12 2.29 -1.00
N LYS A 169 14.68 1.90 -2.20
CA LYS A 169 15.38 2.20 -3.45
C LYS A 169 15.23 3.67 -3.87
N ALA A 170 14.07 4.27 -3.61
CA ALA A 170 13.75 5.64 -3.96
C ALA A 170 14.37 6.65 -2.98
N PHE A 171 14.17 6.45 -1.67
CA PHE A 171 14.54 7.44 -0.64
C PHE A 171 15.76 7.04 0.20
N GLY A 172 16.23 5.79 0.08
CA GLY A 172 17.24 5.22 0.98
C GLY A 172 16.65 4.75 2.32
N PRO A 173 17.28 3.78 3.01
CA PRO A 173 16.95 3.43 4.39
C PRO A 173 17.06 4.66 5.31
N GLY A 174 16.03 4.91 6.14
CA GLY A 174 15.94 6.11 6.98
C GLY A 174 15.43 7.36 6.26
N GLY A 175 15.36 7.37 4.92
CA GLY A 175 14.79 8.46 4.13
C GLY A 175 13.25 8.50 4.13
N TRP A 176 12.57 7.58 4.81
CA TRP A 176 11.12 7.52 4.92
C TRP A 176 10.67 6.83 6.21
N GLY A 177 9.42 7.08 6.63
CA GLY A 177 8.80 6.44 7.79
C GLY A 177 7.28 6.62 7.83
N LEU A 178 6.61 5.82 8.66
CA LEU A 178 5.20 6.00 9.02
C LEU A 178 5.11 6.61 10.41
N ALA A 179 4.54 7.81 10.52
CA ALA A 179 4.19 8.43 11.79
C ALA A 179 2.72 8.09 12.14
N PRO A 180 2.42 7.57 13.34
CA PRO A 180 1.04 7.42 13.78
C PRO A 180 0.41 8.79 14.06
N ARG A 181 -0.85 8.98 13.65
CA ARG A 181 -1.60 10.23 13.87
C ARG A 181 -2.68 10.13 14.93
N THR A 182 -3.39 9.00 14.97
CA THR A 182 -4.36 8.70 16.03
C THR A 182 -3.77 7.73 17.06
N GLU A 183 -4.46 7.57 18.17
CA GLU A 183 -4.34 6.35 18.98
C GLU A 183 -4.76 5.11 18.19
N THR A 184 -4.34 3.93 18.66
CA THR A 184 -4.74 2.65 18.08
C THR A 184 -6.17 2.34 18.54
N ASN A 185 -7.14 2.35 17.63
CA ASN A 185 -8.49 1.89 17.92
C ASN A 185 -8.52 0.35 17.86
N VAL A 186 -8.81 -0.30 18.99
CA VAL A 186 -8.97 -1.75 19.08
C VAL A 186 -10.46 -2.05 19.30
N GLY A 187 -11.18 -2.31 18.21
CA GLY A 187 -12.55 -2.80 18.23
C GLY A 187 -12.61 -4.33 18.34
N PRO A 188 -13.76 -4.94 18.65
CA PRO A 188 -13.87 -6.35 19.07
C PRO A 188 -13.26 -7.42 18.13
N ARG A 189 -13.08 -7.10 16.84
CA ARG A 189 -12.47 -7.96 15.81
C ARG A 189 -11.58 -7.19 14.84
N VAL A 190 -11.24 -5.94 15.11
CA VAL A 190 -10.47 -5.10 14.17
C VAL A 190 -9.59 -4.10 14.91
N VAL A 191 -8.34 -4.00 14.47
CA VAL A 191 -7.43 -2.91 14.87
C VAL A 191 -7.39 -1.89 13.75
N SER A 192 -7.57 -0.61 14.06
CA SER A 192 -7.48 0.48 13.08
C SER A 192 -6.73 1.69 13.64
N ARG A 193 -5.92 2.34 12.80
CA ARG A 193 -5.14 3.53 13.17
C ARG A 193 -4.80 4.38 11.95
N GLU A 194 -4.81 5.70 12.10
CA GLU A 194 -4.32 6.60 11.05
C GLU A 194 -2.81 6.76 11.10
N TYR A 195 -2.15 6.73 9.93
CA TYR A 195 -0.73 6.98 9.77
C TYR A 195 -0.47 8.01 8.66
N ALA A 196 0.52 8.87 8.88
CA ALA A 196 1.16 9.69 7.86
C ALA A 196 2.38 8.96 7.29
N LEU A 197 2.49 8.88 5.96
CA LEU A 197 3.75 8.58 5.29
C LEU A 197 4.56 9.86 5.17
N VAL A 198 5.77 9.84 5.74
CA VAL A 198 6.75 10.91 5.66
C VAL A 198 7.94 10.40 4.85
N CYS A 199 8.36 11.13 3.84
CA CYS A 199 9.51 10.80 3.00
C CYS A 199 10.37 12.06 2.85
N MET A 200 11.68 11.96 3.13
CA MET A 200 12.65 13.06 3.08
C MET A 200 12.21 14.30 3.89
N GLY A 201 11.62 14.10 5.07
CA GLY A 201 11.21 15.19 5.96
C GLY A 201 9.95 15.96 5.53
N ARG A 202 9.15 15.42 4.59
CA ARG A 202 7.85 15.99 4.20
C ARG A 202 6.73 14.97 4.26
N LEU A 203 5.52 15.44 4.58
CA LEU A 203 4.30 14.65 4.48
C LEU A 203 4.03 14.31 3.01
N VAL A 204 3.72 13.03 2.76
CA VAL A 204 3.34 12.52 1.44
C VAL A 204 1.85 12.25 1.38
N ALA A 205 1.37 11.42 2.29
CA ALA A 205 0.01 10.89 2.29
C ALA A 205 -0.42 10.51 3.70
N ILE A 206 -1.73 10.51 3.94
CA ILE A 206 -2.34 10.06 5.20
C ILE A 206 -3.33 8.96 4.86
N ALA A 207 -3.22 7.82 5.52
CA ALA A 207 -4.14 6.71 5.34
C ALA A 207 -4.46 6.03 6.66
N ARG A 208 -5.71 5.55 6.77
CA ARG A 208 -6.13 4.65 7.83
C ARG A 208 -5.71 3.23 7.49
N GLY A 209 -4.93 2.62 8.37
CA GLY A 209 -4.70 1.19 8.39
C GLY A 209 -5.85 0.48 9.11
N GLU A 210 -6.13 -0.74 8.70
CA GLU A 210 -7.03 -1.65 9.40
C GLU A 210 -6.58 -3.10 9.22
N GLN A 211 -6.84 -3.92 10.23
CA GLN A 211 -6.63 -5.37 10.19
C GLN A 211 -7.63 -6.09 11.10
N GLU A 212 -8.32 -7.08 10.54
CA GLU A 212 -9.19 -7.97 11.31
C GLU A 212 -8.37 -8.96 12.15
N TYR A 213 -8.91 -9.32 13.32
CA TYR A 213 -8.39 -10.37 14.18
C TYR A 213 -9.53 -11.20 14.79
N PHE A 214 -9.24 -12.48 15.10
CA PHE A 214 -10.24 -13.43 15.61
C PHE A 214 -10.15 -13.68 17.11
N ASP A 215 -8.92 -13.61 17.67
CA ASP A 215 -8.65 -13.83 19.08
C ASP A 215 -7.83 -12.64 19.65
N PRO A 216 -8.11 -12.16 20.89
CA PRO A 216 -7.38 -11.04 21.48
C PRO A 216 -5.86 -11.22 21.60
N SER A 217 -5.33 -12.45 21.69
CA SER A 217 -3.89 -12.68 21.65
C SER A 217 -3.23 -12.26 20.32
N GLY A 218 -4.03 -12.15 19.25
CA GLY A 218 -3.61 -11.67 17.93
C GLY A 218 -3.52 -10.15 17.77
N ILE A 219 -3.93 -9.35 18.76
CA ILE A 219 -3.90 -7.87 18.69
C ILE A 219 -2.51 -7.29 18.34
N PRO A 220 -1.37 -7.79 18.86
CA PRO A 220 -0.05 -7.30 18.47
C PRO A 220 0.24 -7.51 16.98
N THR A 221 -0.03 -8.71 16.46
CA THR A 221 0.12 -9.04 15.03
C THR A 221 -0.81 -8.19 14.17
N ALA A 222 -2.05 -7.98 14.61
CA ALA A 222 -3.01 -7.14 13.92
C ALA A 222 -2.58 -5.65 13.91
N THR A 223 -1.90 -5.19 14.95
CA THR A 223 -1.37 -3.82 15.03
C THR A 223 -0.24 -3.57 14.02
N GLU A 224 0.70 -4.51 13.86
CA GLU A 224 1.73 -4.38 12.82
C GLU A 224 1.15 -4.53 11.40
N ALA A 225 0.21 -5.45 11.19
CA ALA A 225 -0.48 -5.58 9.90
C ALA A 225 -1.33 -4.35 9.54
N CYS A 226 -1.96 -3.69 10.53
CA CYS A 226 -2.66 -2.40 10.35
C CYS A 226 -1.70 -1.30 9.86
N LYS A 227 -0.51 -1.18 10.47
CA LYS A 227 0.56 -0.26 10.02
C LYS A 227 1.02 -0.55 8.59
N SER A 228 1.20 -1.83 8.26
CA SER A 228 1.54 -2.27 6.90
C SER A 228 0.44 -2.02 5.87
N ASN A 229 -0.83 -2.16 6.26
CA ASN A 229 -1.99 -1.82 5.44
C ASN A 229 -1.98 -0.32 5.08
N ALA A 230 -1.78 0.55 6.08
CA ALA A 230 -1.65 1.99 5.86
C ALA A 230 -0.49 2.34 4.92
N LEU A 231 0.66 1.66 5.04
CA LEU A 231 1.82 1.90 4.17
C LEU A 231 1.46 1.76 2.69
N MET A 232 0.82 0.64 2.32
CA MET A 232 0.47 0.35 0.93
C MET A 232 -0.55 1.36 0.37
N ARG A 233 -1.49 1.82 1.21
CA ARG A 233 -2.45 2.87 0.86
C ARG A 233 -1.73 4.20 0.58
N CYS A 234 -0.84 4.64 1.47
CA CYS A 234 -0.05 5.86 1.26
C CYS A 234 0.89 5.79 0.04
N CYS A 235 1.42 4.61 -0.29
CA CYS A 235 2.28 4.44 -1.47
C CYS A 235 1.54 4.66 -2.80
N LYS A 236 0.21 4.57 -2.82
CA LYS A 236 -0.60 4.84 -4.02
C LYS A 236 -0.45 6.29 -4.49
N ASP A 237 -0.36 7.24 -3.56
CA ASP A 237 -0.23 8.67 -3.86
C ASP A 237 1.19 9.02 -4.39
N LEU A 238 2.17 8.14 -4.18
CA LEU A 238 3.48 8.18 -4.85
C LEU A 238 3.48 7.56 -6.26
N GLY A 239 2.34 7.03 -6.72
CA GLY A 239 2.20 6.32 -8.00
C GLY A 239 2.68 4.86 -8.01
N VAL A 240 3.21 4.37 -6.88
CA VAL A 240 3.79 3.02 -6.76
C VAL A 240 2.71 1.96 -7.01
N ALA A 241 3.00 1.03 -7.93
CA ALA A 241 2.13 -0.11 -8.24
C ALA A 241 0.71 0.30 -8.67
N SER A 242 0.59 1.48 -9.30
CA SER A 242 -0.67 2.06 -9.78
C SER A 242 -1.38 1.20 -10.84
N GLU A 243 -0.65 0.41 -11.63
CA GLU A 243 -1.19 -0.50 -12.64
C GLU A 243 -2.12 -1.59 -12.08
N LEU A 244 -1.95 -2.02 -10.82
CA LEU A 244 -2.86 -3.00 -10.20
C LEU A 244 -4.29 -2.45 -10.00
N TRP A 245 -4.48 -1.15 -10.18
CA TRP A 245 -5.78 -0.48 -10.13
C TRP A 245 -6.41 -0.24 -11.52
N ASP A 246 -5.70 -0.53 -12.63
CA ASP A 246 -6.27 -0.44 -13.98
C ASP A 246 -7.07 -1.73 -14.31
N PRO A 247 -8.39 -1.65 -14.55
CA PRO A 247 -9.21 -2.80 -14.96
C PRO A 247 -8.76 -3.48 -16.27
N ARG A 248 -7.93 -2.84 -17.11
CA ARG A 248 -7.30 -3.46 -18.29
C ARG A 248 -6.14 -4.35 -17.88
N PHE A 249 -5.17 -3.80 -17.16
CA PHE A 249 -4.05 -4.55 -16.60
C PHE A 249 -4.52 -5.76 -15.77
N VAL A 250 -5.51 -5.56 -14.87
CA VAL A 250 -6.07 -6.64 -14.04
C VAL A 250 -6.63 -7.79 -14.88
N ARG A 251 -7.25 -7.50 -16.02
CA ARG A 251 -7.82 -8.51 -16.93
C ARG A 251 -6.73 -9.28 -17.66
N GLU A 252 -5.79 -8.55 -18.26
CA GLU A 252 -4.68 -9.10 -19.05
C GLU A 252 -3.74 -9.92 -18.16
N PHE A 253 -3.44 -9.44 -16.96
CA PHE A 253 -2.69 -10.19 -15.94
C PHE A 253 -3.38 -11.50 -15.56
N LYS A 254 -4.70 -11.47 -15.29
CA LYS A 254 -5.45 -12.68 -14.94
C LYS A 254 -5.46 -13.71 -16.06
N GLU A 255 -5.68 -13.27 -17.30
CA GLU A 255 -5.66 -14.15 -18.48
C GLU A 255 -4.28 -14.79 -18.68
N LYS A 256 -3.21 -14.01 -18.53
CA LYS A 256 -1.82 -14.42 -18.73
C LYS A 256 -1.30 -15.30 -17.58
N TYR A 257 -1.53 -14.95 -16.32
CA TYR A 257 -0.88 -15.56 -15.15
C TYR A 257 -1.79 -16.31 -14.18
N CYS A 258 -3.10 -16.16 -14.25
CA CYS A 258 -4.03 -16.76 -13.29
C CYS A 258 -4.90 -17.84 -13.92
N VAL A 259 -5.47 -18.70 -13.08
CA VAL A 259 -6.44 -19.72 -13.47
C VAL A 259 -7.59 -19.72 -12.46
N GLU A 260 -8.80 -19.88 -12.97
CA GLU A 260 -10.01 -20.03 -12.16
C GLU A 260 -10.30 -21.54 -12.00
N VAL A 261 -10.27 -22.02 -10.76
CA VAL A 261 -10.41 -23.43 -10.39
C VAL A 261 -11.64 -23.63 -9.50
N TRP A 262 -12.18 -24.86 -9.48
CA TRP A 262 -13.21 -25.21 -8.51
C TRP A 262 -12.56 -25.65 -7.21
N GLY A 263 -12.81 -24.92 -6.13
CA GLY A 263 -12.40 -25.30 -4.77
C GLY A 263 -13.58 -25.83 -3.96
N GLU A 264 -13.44 -27.02 -3.38
CA GLU A 264 -14.37 -27.56 -2.38
C GLU A 264 -13.91 -27.19 -0.97
N HIS A 265 -14.77 -26.54 -0.19
CA HIS A 265 -14.46 -26.19 1.20
C HIS A 265 -14.40 -27.48 2.05
N ILE A 266 -13.28 -27.73 2.72
CA ILE A 266 -13.01 -29.03 3.37
C ILE A 266 -14.12 -29.45 4.35
N THR A 267 -14.54 -28.54 5.24
CA THR A 267 -15.58 -28.82 6.26
C THR A 267 -17.01 -28.74 5.72
N THR A 268 -17.37 -27.70 4.96
CA THR A 268 -18.76 -27.46 4.55
C THR A 268 -19.16 -28.13 3.23
N LYS A 269 -18.21 -28.73 2.50
CA LYS A 269 -18.42 -29.40 1.19
C LYS A 269 -19.01 -28.51 0.09
N LYS A 270 -19.08 -27.20 0.31
CA LYS A 270 -19.53 -26.21 -0.67
C LYS A 270 -18.44 -25.98 -1.71
N LYS A 271 -18.81 -26.06 -2.99
CA LYS A 271 -17.93 -25.76 -4.13
C LYS A 271 -18.05 -24.31 -4.53
N LYS A 272 -16.92 -23.65 -4.77
CA LYS A 272 -16.84 -22.25 -5.24
C LYS A 272 -15.77 -22.15 -6.33
N ARG A 273 -15.96 -21.25 -7.31
CA ARG A 273 -14.91 -20.87 -8.25
C ARG A 273 -13.94 -19.91 -7.56
N LEU A 274 -12.65 -20.22 -7.59
CA LEU A 274 -11.58 -19.51 -6.90
C LEU A 274 -10.43 -19.24 -7.85
N TRP A 275 -9.68 -18.18 -7.60
CA TRP A 275 -8.51 -17.82 -8.39
C TRP A 275 -7.21 -18.30 -7.73
N ARG A 276 -6.24 -18.72 -8.54
CA ARG A 276 -4.84 -18.89 -8.14
C ARG A 276 -3.90 -18.50 -9.27
N ARG A 277 -2.62 -18.25 -8.98
CA ARG A 277 -1.60 -18.16 -10.05
C ARG A 277 -1.38 -19.53 -10.71
N LYS A 278 -0.96 -19.53 -11.97
CA LYS A 278 -0.65 -20.75 -12.75
C LYS A 278 0.60 -21.47 -12.26
N ASP A 279 1.56 -20.73 -11.69
CA ASP A 279 2.84 -21.20 -11.16
C ASP A 279 2.80 -21.59 -9.67
N GLN A 280 1.70 -21.30 -8.98
CA GLN A 280 1.50 -21.69 -7.59
C GLN A 280 0.95 -23.12 -7.45
N PRO A 281 1.19 -23.79 -6.31
CA PRO A 281 0.58 -25.08 -6.00
C PRO A 281 -0.95 -24.97 -5.97
N LYS A 282 -1.60 -26.15 -6.02
CA LYS A 282 -3.06 -26.26 -5.88
C LYS A 282 -3.54 -25.72 -4.53
N LEU A 283 -4.80 -25.30 -4.48
CA LEU A 283 -5.44 -24.89 -3.24
C LEU A 283 -5.55 -26.10 -2.28
N GLU A 284 -5.12 -25.92 -1.03
CA GLU A 284 -5.10 -26.98 -0.01
C GLU A 284 -6.04 -26.69 1.16
N TYR A 285 -5.96 -25.51 1.80
CA TYR A 285 -6.85 -25.10 2.89
C TYR A 285 -7.23 -23.62 2.76
N PRO A 286 -8.48 -23.20 3.10
CA PRO A 286 -9.62 -24.03 3.53
C PRO A 286 -10.38 -24.72 2.39
N TYR A 287 -10.00 -24.44 1.14
CA TYR A 287 -10.56 -25.04 -0.07
C TYR A 287 -9.54 -25.96 -0.73
N ARG A 288 -10.00 -27.11 -1.23
CA ARG A 288 -9.22 -28.07 -2.00
C ARG A 288 -9.65 -28.10 -3.48
N GLU A 289 -8.70 -28.09 -4.39
CA GLU A 289 -8.88 -28.27 -5.85
C GLU A 289 -8.99 -29.76 -6.26
#